data_AF-A0A3A6DZE2-F1
#
_entry.id   AF-A0A3A6DZE2-F1
#
_cell.length_a   1.000
_cell.length_b   1.000
_cell.length_c   1.000
_cell.angle_alpha   90.00
_cell.angle_beta   90.00
_cell.angle_gamma   90.00
#
_symmetry.space_group_name_H-M   'P 1'
#
loop_
_entity.id
_entity.type
_entity.pdbx_description
1 polymer ?
#
loop_
_entity_poly.entity_id
_entity_poly.type
_entity_poly.pdbx_seq_one_letter_code
_entity_poly.pdbx_strand_id
1 'polypeptide(L)'
;MELTYYRKGDYLFPNLAVKDEPQTIGKYGMLRRTYLKENRKNWYQSMLMSGRLNQHLAEIEEAAESRVETLLDSLNEKFPAPSKEKDPLAWAAHQNNLTAMAEEIVLKELVYN
;
A
#
# COMPACT_ATOMS: atom_id res chain seq x y z
N MET A 1 -10.61 -8.61 24.57
CA MET A 1 -10.10 -9.85 23.96
C MET A 1 -10.20 -10.93 25.01
N GLU A 2 -11.06 -11.94 24.80
CA GLU A 2 -11.05 -13.12 25.65
C GLU A 2 -9.97 -14.08 25.13
N LEU A 3 -8.98 -14.37 25.98
CA LEU A 3 -7.91 -15.31 25.65
C LEU A 3 -8.46 -16.72 25.84
N THR A 4 -8.78 -17.40 24.74
CA THR A 4 -9.24 -18.79 24.76
C THR A 4 -8.05 -19.74 24.68
N TYR A 5 -8.20 -20.97 25.15
CA TYR A 5 -7.10 -21.95 25.21
C TYR A 5 -7.53 -23.28 24.60
N TYR A 6 -6.57 -24.02 24.05
CA TYR A 6 -6.75 -25.42 23.66
C TYR A 6 -5.77 -26.31 24.43
N ARG A 7 -6.22 -27.52 24.80
CA ARG A 7 -5.40 -28.47 25.58
C ARG A 7 -4.62 -29.38 24.64
N LYS A 8 -3.31 -29.53 24.89
CA LYS A 8 -2.44 -30.53 24.24
C LYS A 8 -1.63 -31.25 25.33
N GLY A 9 -1.99 -32.49 25.60
CA GLY A 9 -1.47 -33.24 26.75
C GLY A 9 -1.93 -32.58 28.06
N ASP A 10 -0.99 -32.28 28.95
CA ASP A 10 -1.24 -31.62 30.23
C ASP A 10 -1.10 -30.09 30.19
N TYR A 11 -0.85 -29.52 29.01
CA TYR A 11 -0.66 -28.10 28.83
C TYR A 11 -1.84 -27.43 28.13
N LEU A 12 -2.15 -26.21 28.54
CA LEU A 12 -3.08 -25.30 27.86
C LEU A 12 -2.28 -24.30 27.03
N PHE A 13 -2.51 -24.29 25.73
CA PHE A 13 -1.92 -23.36 24.79
C PHE A 13 -2.93 -22.25 24.48
N PRO A 14 -2.55 -20.97 24.57
CA PRO A 14 -3.45 -19.89 24.18
C PRO A 14 -3.75 -19.97 22.67
N ASN A 15 -5.01 -19.80 22.32
CA ASN A 15 -5.45 -19.64 20.93
C ASN A 15 -5.03 -18.26 20.44
N LEU A 16 -3.81 -18.17 19.91
CA LEU A 16 -3.27 -16.98 19.26
C LEU A 16 -3.80 -16.90 17.81
N ALA A 17 -5.12 -16.90 17.64
CA ALA A 17 -5.72 -16.70 16.33
C ALA A 17 -5.70 -15.20 16.00
N VAL A 18 -4.82 -14.80 15.08
CA VAL A 18 -4.88 -13.48 14.46
C VAL A 18 -6.10 -13.48 13.55
N LYS A 19 -7.08 -12.62 13.83
CA LYS A 19 -8.24 -12.38 12.95
C LYS A 19 -7.81 -11.53 11.75
N ASP A 20 -6.85 -12.01 10.96
CA ASP A 20 -6.47 -11.36 9.71
C ASP A 20 -7.15 -12.14 8.57
N GLU A 21 -8.23 -11.58 8.03
CA GLU A 21 -8.84 -12.14 6.83
C GLU A 21 -7.93 -11.87 5.63
N PRO A 22 -7.75 -12.85 4.72
CA PRO A 22 -6.96 -12.63 3.52
C PRO A 22 -7.64 -11.59 2.63
N GLN A 23 -7.06 -10.38 2.60
CA GLN A 23 -7.52 -9.29 1.74
C GLN A 23 -6.61 -9.20 0.51
N THR A 24 -7.20 -8.95 -0.66
CA THR A 24 -6.44 -8.63 -1.87
C THR A 24 -5.82 -7.25 -1.70
N ILE A 25 -4.50 -7.21 -1.53
CA ILE A 25 -3.74 -5.97 -1.38
C ILE A 25 -3.16 -5.59 -2.75
N GLY A 26 -3.38 -4.35 -3.15
CA GLY A 26 -2.89 -3.80 -4.42
C GLY A 26 -1.39 -3.47 -4.40
N LYS A 27 -0.96 -2.64 -5.36
CA LYS A 27 0.47 -2.37 -5.61
C LYS A 27 1.10 -1.68 -4.42
N TYR A 28 0.48 -0.62 -3.90
CA TYR A 28 1.08 0.24 -2.87
C TYR A 28 1.11 -0.43 -1.50
N GLY A 29 0.05 -1.15 -1.14
CA GLY A 29 -0.01 -1.94 0.08
C GLY A 29 1.02 -3.09 0.06
N MET A 30 1.26 -3.73 -1.09
CA MET A 30 2.32 -4.73 -1.20
C MET A 30 3.72 -4.12 -1.04
N LEU A 31 3.97 -2.95 -1.61
CA LEU A 31 5.22 -2.23 -1.40
C LEU A 31 5.40 -1.80 0.06
N ARG A 32 4.34 -1.30 0.70
CA ARG A 32 4.35 -0.91 2.12
C ARG A 32 4.64 -2.12 3.00
N ARG A 33 4.02 -3.27 2.71
CA ARG A 33 4.26 -4.52 3.42
C ARG A 33 5.73 -4.93 3.37
N THR A 34 6.33 -4.92 2.18
CA THR A 34 7.75 -5.24 1.98
C THR A 34 8.63 -4.27 2.75
N TYR A 35 8.38 -2.95 2.62
CA TYR A 35 9.12 -1.93 3.33
C TYR A 35 9.06 -2.10 4.86
N LEU A 36 7.86 -2.31 5.42
CA LEU A 36 7.67 -2.52 6.86
C LEU A 36 8.40 -3.78 7.34
N LYS A 37 8.35 -4.87 6.57
CA LYS A 37 9.01 -6.13 6.92
C LYS A 37 10.54 -6.01 6.91
N GLU A 38 11.10 -5.25 5.97
CA GLU A 38 12.55 -5.13 5.81
C GLU A 38 13.15 -4.05 6.70
N ASN A 39 12.48 -2.90 6.79
CA ASN A 39 13.03 -1.67 7.39
C ASN A 39 12.41 -1.33 8.75
N ARG A 40 11.18 -1.79 9.03
CA ARG A 40 10.41 -1.44 10.25
C ARG A 40 9.88 -2.70 10.97
N LYS A 41 10.74 -3.70 11.15
CA LYS A 41 10.39 -5.04 11.69
C LYS A 41 9.51 -5.01 12.94
N ASN A 42 9.84 -4.18 13.94
CA ASN A 42 9.08 -4.11 15.19
C ASN A 42 7.63 -3.66 14.97
N TRP A 43 7.41 -2.67 14.09
CA TRP A 43 6.08 -2.19 13.72
C TRP A 43 5.31 -3.25 12.94
N TYR A 44 5.95 -3.89 11.96
CA TYR A 44 5.35 -4.99 11.21
C TYR A 44 4.88 -6.12 12.14
N GLN A 45 5.75 -6.57 13.05
CA GLN A 45 5.41 -7.65 14.00
C GLN A 45 4.30 -7.23 14.97
N SER A 46 4.33 -6.00 15.48
CA SER A 46 3.27 -5.49 16.36
C SER A 46 1.90 -5.49 15.67
N MET A 47 1.83 -4.99 14.43
CA MET A 47 0.59 -4.97 13.65
C MET A 47 0.10 -6.37 13.33
N LEU A 48 1.01 -7.27 12.90
CA LEU A 48 0.71 -8.67 12.63
C LEU A 48 0.13 -9.37 13.85
N MET A 49 0.77 -9.24 15.01
CA MET A 49 0.30 -9.85 16.27
C MET A 49 -1.05 -9.26 16.74
N SER A 50 -1.29 -7.98 16.45
CA SER A 50 -2.57 -7.32 16.78
C SER A 50 -3.68 -7.57 15.75
N GLY A 51 -3.40 -8.21 14.62
CA GLY A 51 -4.36 -8.40 13.52
C GLY A 51 -4.79 -7.12 12.82
N ARG A 52 -3.94 -6.08 12.85
CA ARG A 52 -4.21 -4.76 12.21
C ARG A 52 -3.41 -4.56 10.92
N LEU A 53 -2.61 -5.54 10.52
CA LEU A 53 -1.71 -5.39 9.38
C LEU A 53 -2.48 -5.22 8.08
N ASN A 54 -3.44 -6.09 7.77
CA ASN A 54 -4.17 -6.00 6.50
C ASN A 54 -4.98 -4.71 6.40
N GLN A 55 -5.63 -4.28 7.49
CA GLN A 55 -6.33 -3.00 7.54
C GLN A 55 -5.38 -1.82 7.22
N HIS A 56 -4.21 -1.77 7.86
CA HIS A 56 -3.22 -0.71 7.58
C HIS A 56 -2.77 -0.71 6.11
N LEU A 57 -2.54 -1.89 5.53
CA LEU A 57 -2.11 -1.99 4.13
C LEU A 57 -3.22 -1.58 3.16
N ALA A 58 -4.48 -1.85 3.49
CA ALA A 58 -5.63 -1.39 2.71
C ALA A 58 -5.81 0.13 2.78
N GLU A 59 -5.67 0.72 3.97
CA GLU A 59 -5.71 2.19 4.15
C GLU A 59 -4.60 2.88 3.34
N ILE A 60 -3.40 2.29 3.29
CA ILE A 60 -2.29 2.80 2.47
C ILE A 60 -2.56 2.64 0.97
N GLU A 61 -3.18 1.54 0.54
CA GLU A 61 -3.57 1.35 -0.87
C GLU A 61 -4.53 2.45 -1.31
N GLU A 62 -5.64 2.63 -0.58
CA GLU A 62 -6.67 3.61 -0.90
C GLU A 62 -6.12 5.04 -0.89
N ALA A 63 -5.32 5.38 0.14
CA ALA A 63 -4.69 6.68 0.24
C ALA A 63 -3.70 6.94 -0.90
N ALA A 64 -2.94 5.92 -1.32
CA ALA A 64 -1.98 6.04 -2.40
C ALA A 64 -2.66 6.20 -3.77
N GLU A 65 -3.69 5.42 -4.06
CA GLU A 65 -4.47 5.53 -5.30
C GLU A 65 -5.10 6.92 -5.43
N SER A 66 -5.81 7.37 -4.40
CA SER A 66 -6.44 8.70 -4.38
C SER A 66 -5.41 9.84 -4.52
N ARG A 67 -4.24 9.68 -3.89
CA ARG A 67 -3.16 10.66 -3.98
C ARG A 67 -2.56 10.72 -5.39
N VAL A 68 -2.36 9.57 -6.05
CA VAL A 68 -1.87 9.51 -7.44
C VAL A 68 -2.84 10.20 -8.39
N GLU A 69 -4.14 9.92 -8.27
CA GLU A 69 -5.17 10.57 -9.09
C GLU A 69 -5.14 12.10 -8.94
N THR A 70 -5.13 12.58 -7.69
CA THR A 70 -5.07 14.01 -7.39
C THR A 70 -3.80 14.68 -7.95
N LEU A 71 -2.66 13.99 -7.85
CA LEU A 71 -1.39 14.48 -8.40
C LEU A 71 -1.41 14.49 -9.93
N LEU A 72 -1.97 13.47 -10.57
CA LEU A 72 -2.11 13.40 -12.01
C LEU A 72 -2.98 14.52 -12.57
N ASP A 73 -4.10 14.83 -11.93
CA ASP A 73 -4.95 15.96 -12.33
C ASP A 73 -4.16 17.27 -12.27
N SER A 74 -3.50 17.53 -11.13
CA SER A 74 -2.69 18.73 -10.91
C SER A 74 -1.52 18.84 -11.91
N LEU A 75 -0.88 17.71 -12.23
CA LEU A 75 0.25 17.65 -13.16
C LEU A 75 -0.21 17.84 -14.61
N ASN A 76 -1.36 17.28 -15.00
CA ASN A 76 -1.92 17.46 -16.34
C ASN A 76 -2.36 18.92 -16.58
N GLU A 77 -2.92 19.59 -15.58
CA GLU A 77 -3.23 21.03 -15.66
C GLU A 77 -1.97 21.88 -15.85
N LYS A 78 -0.89 21.54 -15.12
CA LYS A 78 0.37 22.28 -15.17
C LYS A 78 1.19 21.99 -16.43
N PHE A 79 1.14 20.76 -16.91
CA PHE A 79 1.91 20.25 -18.04
C PHE A 79 0.97 19.56 -19.04
N PRO A 80 0.28 20.34 -19.89
CA PRO A 80 -0.69 19.79 -20.84
C PRO A 80 0.00 18.88 -21.85
N ALA A 81 -0.67 17.77 -22.17
CA ALA A 81 -0.14 16.77 -23.09
C ALA A 81 -0.10 17.28 -24.55
N PRO A 82 0.85 16.80 -25.36
CA PRO A 82 0.85 17.08 -26.80
C PRO A 82 -0.39 16.47 -27.48
N SER A 83 -0.70 16.90 -28.71
CA SER A 83 -1.87 16.38 -29.44
C SER A 83 -1.69 14.88 -29.76
N LYS A 84 -2.58 14.06 -29.19
CA LYS A 84 -2.60 12.61 -29.38
C LYS A 84 -2.78 12.19 -30.85
N GLU A 85 -3.50 12.98 -31.63
CA GLU A 85 -3.75 12.71 -33.06
C GLU A 85 -2.51 12.97 -33.91
N LYS A 86 -1.72 13.99 -33.56
CA LYS A 86 -0.53 14.38 -34.31
C LYS A 86 0.70 13.56 -33.93
N ASP A 87 0.84 13.22 -32.66
CA ASP A 87 1.95 12.43 -32.15
C ASP A 87 1.50 11.53 -30.99
N PRO A 88 0.97 10.33 -31.28
CA PRO A 88 0.50 9.41 -30.26
C PRO A 88 1.63 8.87 -29.37
N LEU A 89 2.86 8.79 -29.89
CA LEU A 89 4.03 8.31 -29.12
C LEU A 89 4.48 9.36 -28.12
N ALA A 90 4.60 10.62 -28.54
CA ALA A 90 4.93 11.71 -27.61
C ALA A 90 3.85 11.90 -26.54
N TRP A 91 2.56 11.74 -26.89
CA TRP A 91 1.47 11.79 -25.91
C TRP A 91 1.59 10.66 -24.88
N ALA A 92 1.85 9.42 -25.31
CA ALA A 92 2.01 8.29 -24.41
C ALA A 92 3.25 8.46 -23.51
N ALA A 93 4.37 8.92 -24.07
CA ALA A 93 5.58 9.21 -23.29
C ALA A 93 5.34 10.31 -22.24
N HIS A 94 4.60 11.37 -22.61
CA HIS A 94 4.22 12.44 -21.69
C HIS A 94 3.38 11.93 -20.53
N GLN A 95 2.31 11.18 -20.81
CA GLN A 95 1.44 10.61 -19.79
C GLN A 95 2.21 9.66 -18.86
N ASN A 96 3.05 8.77 -19.41
CA ASN A 96 3.89 7.88 -18.62
C ASN A 96 4.86 8.64 -17.69
N ASN A 97 5.45 9.75 -18.16
CA ASN A 97 6.32 10.58 -17.33
C ASN A 97 5.56 11.24 -16.17
N LEU A 98 4.35 11.75 -16.41
CA LEU A 98 3.53 12.33 -15.34
C LEU A 98 3.10 11.26 -14.33
N THR A 99 2.69 10.08 -14.79
CA THR A 99 2.37 8.94 -13.92
C THR A 99 3.57 8.53 -13.09
N ALA A 100 4.75 8.38 -13.70
CA ALA A 100 5.97 8.03 -12.96
C ALA A 100 6.31 9.07 -11.88
N MET A 101 6.16 10.36 -12.18
CA MET A 101 6.37 11.45 -11.22
C MET A 101 5.38 11.39 -10.06
N ALA A 102 4.08 11.20 -10.35
CA ALA A 102 3.06 11.06 -9.32
C ALA A 102 3.33 9.84 -8.42
N GLU A 103 3.63 8.68 -9.02
CA GLU A 103 3.95 7.46 -8.28
C GLU A 103 5.18 7.66 -7.38
N GLU A 104 6.25 8.29 -7.87
CA GLU A 104 7.45 8.52 -7.07
C GLU A 104 7.18 9.38 -5.83
N ILE A 105 6.35 10.42 -5.98
CA ILE A 105 5.92 11.27 -4.86
C ILE A 105 5.14 10.44 -3.83
N VAL A 106 4.14 9.68 -4.28
CA VAL A 106 3.30 8.85 -3.40
C VAL A 106 4.11 7.78 -2.67
N LEU A 107 5.07 7.15 -3.36
CA LEU A 107 5.96 6.16 -2.73
C LEU A 107 6.76 6.77 -1.57
N LYS A 108 7.26 8.00 -1.74
CA LYS A 108 8.00 8.71 -0.68
C LYS A 108 7.09 9.17 0.45
N GLU A 109 5.89 9.67 0.14
CA GLU A 109 4.95 10.22 1.13
C GLU A 109 4.32 9.13 2.01
N LEU A 110 3.86 8.03 1.40
CA LEU A 110 2.99 7.04 2.05
C LEU A 110 3.64 5.67 2.24
N VAL A 111 4.45 5.22 1.26
CA VAL A 111 4.94 3.84 1.25
C VAL A 111 6.25 3.67 2.04
N TYR A 112 7.21 4.59 1.87
CA TYR A 112 8.56 4.46 2.41
C TYR A 112 8.87 5.37 3.61
N ASN A 113 7.85 5.97 4.21
CA ASN A 113 7.98 6.75 5.45
C ASN A 113 8.00 5.82 6.69
#